data_AF-A0A812MD32-F1
#
_entry.id   AF-A0A812MD32-F1
#
_cell.length_a   1.000
_cell.length_b   1.000
_cell.length_c   1.000
_cell.angle_alpha   90.00
_cell.angle_beta   90.00
_cell.angle_gamma   90.00
#
_symmetry.space_group_name_H-M   'P 1'
#
loop_
_entity.id
_entity.type
_entity.pdbx_description
1 polymer ?
#
loop_
_entity_poly.entity_id
_entity_poly.type
_entity_poly.pdbx_seq_one_letter_code
_entity_poly.pdbx_strand_id
1 'polypeptide(L)'
;MFQRNKALVTAHNSKEGITWTAAVNVFADYTDAEFKALLGHRRLGRWWLPTPSLRQQASSVVRRAQEELAAEVDWRRNLVTTNFVHQQGACGSCWAVAAAGAIDTQAAEDEL
;
A
#
# COMPACT_ATOMS: atom_id res chain seq x y z
N MET A 1 -26.43 -3.12 -2.32
CA MET A 1 -25.05 -2.71 -1.96
C MET A 1 -24.53 -1.65 -2.91
N PHE A 2 -24.48 -1.91 -4.22
CA PHE A 2 -24.02 -0.94 -5.23
C PHE A 2 -24.64 0.48 -5.11
N GLN A 3 -25.97 0.60 -5.08
CA GLN A 3 -26.62 1.92 -5.00
C GLN A 3 -26.26 2.70 -3.73
N ARG A 4 -26.15 1.99 -2.59
CA ARG A 4 -25.70 2.57 -1.31
C ARG A 4 -24.29 3.14 -1.44
N ASN A 5 -23.34 2.35 -1.94
CA ASN A 5 -21.94 2.75 -2.06
C ASN A 5 -21.77 3.86 -3.12
N LYS A 6 -22.53 3.84 -4.22
CA LYS A 6 -22.58 4.93 -5.21
C LYS A 6 -23.09 6.24 -4.61
N ALA A 7 -24.10 6.19 -3.73
CA ALA A 7 -24.58 7.36 -3.01
C ALA A 7 -23.49 7.93 -2.09
N LEU A 8 -22.69 7.09 -1.42
CA LEU A 8 -21.54 7.52 -0.63
C LEU A 8 -20.47 8.24 -1.47
N VAL A 9 -20.17 7.73 -2.67
CA VAL A 9 -19.25 8.40 -3.62
C VAL A 9 -19.76 9.79 -3.98
N THR A 10 -21.05 9.90 -4.31
CA THR A 10 -21.67 11.19 -4.68
C THR A 10 -21.64 12.18 -3.51
N ALA A 11 -22.00 11.72 -2.31
CA ALA A 11 -22.02 12.53 -1.10
C ALA A 11 -20.60 12.94 -0.64
N HIS A 12 -19.57 12.14 -0.92
CA HIS A 12 -18.18 12.53 -0.68
C HIS A 12 -17.77 13.66 -1.64
N ASN A 13 -18.03 13.50 -2.93
CA ASN A 13 -17.64 14.45 -3.97
C ASN A 13 -18.41 15.78 -3.92
N SER A 14 -19.56 15.84 -3.24
CA SER A 14 -20.33 17.08 -3.07
C SER A 14 -19.87 17.94 -1.88
N LYS A 15 -18.90 17.49 -1.08
CA LYS A 15 -18.36 18.26 0.05
C LYS A 15 -17.36 19.30 -0.45
N GLU A 16 -17.41 20.49 0.13
CA GLU A 16 -16.40 21.52 -0.11
C GLU A 16 -15.09 21.20 0.63
N GLY A 17 -13.95 21.61 0.07
CA GLY A 17 -12.64 21.47 0.73
C GLY A 17 -12.04 20.06 0.72
N ILE A 18 -12.57 19.13 -0.07
CA ILE A 18 -11.97 17.80 -0.24
C ILE A 18 -10.72 17.85 -1.14
N THR A 19 -9.68 17.12 -0.76
CA THR A 19 -8.41 17.02 -1.52
C THR A 19 -8.36 15.82 -2.46
N TRP A 20 -9.37 14.95 -2.41
CA TRP A 20 -9.44 13.73 -3.22
C TRP A 20 -10.88 13.41 -3.62
N THR A 21 -11.04 12.81 -4.79
CA THR A 21 -12.33 12.40 -5.35
C THR A 21 -12.52 10.90 -5.24
N ALA A 22 -13.72 10.48 -4.85
CA ALA A 22 -14.12 9.08 -4.90
C ALA A 22 -14.69 8.73 -6.28
N ALA A 23 -14.48 7.49 -6.73
CA ALA A 23 -15.06 6.97 -7.97
C ALA A 23 -15.65 5.57 -7.73
N VAL A 24 -16.64 5.21 -8.54
CA VAL A 24 -17.17 3.84 -8.58
C VAL A 24 -16.09 2.92 -9.15
N ASN A 25 -15.76 1.86 -8.41
CA ASN A 25 -14.72 0.89 -8.80
C ASN A 25 -15.21 -0.55 -8.55
N VAL A 26 -14.30 -1.52 -8.67
CA VAL A 26 -14.58 -2.96 -8.49
C VAL A 26 -15.12 -3.34 -7.12
N PHE A 27 -15.02 -2.46 -6.12
CA PHE A 27 -15.53 -2.70 -4.76
C PHE A 27 -16.91 -2.05 -4.52
N ALA A 28 -17.49 -1.42 -5.53
CA ALA A 28 -18.73 -0.66 -5.36
C ALA A 28 -19.92 -1.54 -4.96
N ASP A 29 -19.94 -2.82 -5.31
CA ASP A 29 -20.99 -3.78 -4.96
C ASP A 29 -20.68 -4.63 -3.72
N TYR A 30 -19.49 -4.49 -3.13
CA TYR A 30 -19.06 -5.28 -1.97
C TYR A 30 -19.88 -4.93 -0.72
N THR A 31 -20.13 -5.96 0.08
CA THR A 31 -20.55 -5.83 1.48
C THR A 31 -19.37 -5.42 2.36
N ASP A 32 -19.68 -4.88 3.53
CA ASP A 32 -18.65 -4.44 4.49
C ASP A 32 -17.78 -5.63 4.95
N ALA A 33 -18.35 -6.85 5.01
CA ALA A 33 -17.64 -8.07 5.38
C ALA A 33 -16.67 -8.53 4.28
N GLU A 34 -17.12 -8.54 3.02
CA GLU A 34 -16.27 -8.85 1.85
C GLU A 34 -15.14 -7.84 1.74
N PHE A 35 -15.43 -6.55 1.87
CA PHE A 35 -14.41 -5.51 1.84
C PHE A 35 -13.41 -5.67 2.98
N LYS A 36 -13.89 -5.96 4.21
CA LYS A 36 -13.03 -6.18 5.37
C LYS A 36 -12.10 -7.39 5.21
N ALA A 37 -12.51 -8.43 4.49
CA ALA A 37 -11.65 -9.58 4.21
C ALA A 37 -10.43 -9.21 3.34
N LEU A 38 -10.51 -8.13 2.55
CA LEU A 38 -9.40 -7.62 1.74
C LEU A 38 -8.38 -6.79 2.53
N LEU A 39 -8.75 -6.27 3.71
CA LEU A 39 -7.94 -5.30 4.47
C LEU A 39 -6.76 -5.93 5.23
N GLY A 40 -6.24 -7.04 4.74
CA GLY A 40 -5.08 -7.71 5.31
C GLY A 40 -5.36 -8.49 6.59
N HIS A 41 -4.31 -9.11 7.12
CA HIS A 41 -4.38 -9.78 8.41
C HIS A 41 -4.29 -8.76 9.56
N ARG A 42 -5.38 -8.58 10.31
CA ARG A 42 -5.38 -7.81 11.56
C ARG A 42 -4.85 -8.72 12.68
N ARG A 43 -3.63 -8.44 13.16
CA ARG A 43 -2.99 -9.20 14.25
C ARG A 43 -3.83 -9.11 15.53
N LEU A 44 -4.63 -10.12 15.81
CA LEU A 44 -5.36 -10.27 17.07
C LEU A 44 -4.52 -11.16 17.99
N GLY A 45 -3.72 -10.56 18.87
CA GLY A 45 -2.99 -11.30 19.89
C GLY A 45 -1.89 -10.52 20.60
N ARG A 46 -1.78 -10.74 21.92
CA ARG A 46 -0.71 -10.28 22.84
C ARG A 46 0.67 -10.88 22.55
N TRP A 47 0.85 -11.59 21.44
CA TRP A 47 2.02 -12.44 21.16
C TRP A 47 3.21 -11.72 20.52
N TRP A 48 3.19 -10.38 20.52
CA TRP A 48 4.39 -9.59 20.33
C TRP A 48 4.65 -8.79 21.60
N LEU A 49 5.19 -9.48 22.61
CA LEU A 49 6.27 -8.83 23.36
C LEU A 49 7.29 -8.37 22.32
N PRO A 50 7.95 -7.21 22.49
CA PRO A 50 9.03 -6.81 21.61
C PRO A 50 10.16 -7.83 21.82
N THR A 51 10.12 -8.95 21.10
CA THR A 51 11.32 -9.66 20.77
C THR A 51 12.13 -8.66 19.96
N PRO A 52 13.36 -8.34 20.39
CA PRO A 52 14.28 -7.57 19.57
C PRO A 52 14.24 -8.17 18.18
N SER A 53 13.66 -7.45 17.22
CA SER A 53 13.74 -7.87 15.83
C SER A 53 15.23 -8.02 15.51
N LEU A 54 15.63 -8.98 14.69
CA LEU A 54 17.00 -9.02 14.13
C LEU A 54 17.43 -7.68 13.50
N ARG A 55 16.48 -6.77 13.19
CA ARG A 55 16.74 -5.36 12.83
C ARG A 55 17.36 -4.49 13.94
N GLN A 56 17.29 -4.86 15.21
CA GLN A 56 18.06 -4.19 16.28
C GLN A 56 19.52 -4.66 16.29
N GLN A 57 19.85 -5.78 15.63
CA GLN A 57 21.22 -6.29 15.47
C GLN A 57 21.78 -6.09 14.06
N ALA A 58 20.93 -5.83 13.05
CA ALA A 58 21.36 -5.36 11.74
C ALA A 58 21.77 -3.88 11.84
N SER A 59 23.04 -3.70 12.19
CA SER A 59 23.74 -2.43 12.16
C SER A 59 23.60 -1.76 10.78
N SER A 60 23.48 -0.44 10.82
CA SER A 60 23.42 0.50 9.70
C SER A 60 22.14 0.48 8.85
N VAL A 61 21.14 1.27 9.28
CA VAL A 61 20.61 2.23 8.30
C VAL A 61 21.84 3.01 7.83
N VAL A 62 22.31 2.76 6.61
CA VAL A 62 23.38 3.55 6.02
C VAL A 62 22.81 4.96 5.88
N ARG A 63 23.01 5.77 6.91
CA ARG A 63 22.72 7.20 6.85
C ARG A 63 23.81 7.79 5.99
N ARG A 64 23.66 7.67 4.66
CA ARG A 64 24.48 8.43 3.72
C ARG A 64 24.45 9.89 4.17
N ALA A 65 25.61 10.54 4.14
CA ALA A 65 25.69 11.97 4.43
C ALA A 65 24.61 12.67 3.60
N GLN A 66 23.93 13.64 4.22
CA GLN A 66 22.72 14.26 3.68
C GLN A 66 23.07 15.02 2.40
N GLU A 67 23.09 14.31 1.29
CA GLU A 67 23.09 14.88 -0.06
C GLU A 67 21.78 15.65 -0.23
N GLU A 68 21.81 16.73 -1.02
CA GLU A 68 20.62 17.49 -1.34
C GLU A 68 19.58 16.57 -1.99
N LEU A 69 18.55 16.21 -1.23
CA LEU A 69 17.47 15.36 -1.72
C LEU A 69 16.69 16.11 -2.79
N ALA A 70 16.27 15.39 -3.83
CA ALA A 70 15.38 15.94 -4.84
C ALA A 70 14.05 16.40 -4.19
N ALA A 71 13.49 17.50 -4.69
CA ALA A 71 12.20 18.02 -4.24
C ALA A 71 11.03 17.05 -4.53
N GLU A 72 11.18 16.22 -5.57
CA GLU A 72 10.20 15.20 -5.97
C GLU A 72 10.95 13.97 -6.50
N VAL A 73 10.48 12.77 -6.13
CA VAL A 73 11.00 11.49 -6.63
C VAL A 73 9.83 10.62 -7.08
N ASP A 74 9.89 10.10 -8.31
CA ASP A 74 8.93 9.15 -8.87
C ASP A 74 9.68 7.96 -9.50
N TRP A 75 9.75 6.85 -8.76
CA TRP A 75 10.47 5.65 -9.18
C TRP A 75 9.88 4.97 -10.44
N ARG A 76 8.63 5.28 -10.80
CA ARG A 76 7.97 4.77 -12.03
C ARG A 76 8.64 5.18 -13.31
N ARG A 77 9.38 6.29 -13.27
CA ARG A 77 10.15 6.78 -14.43
C ARG A 77 11.41 5.96 -14.69
N ASN A 78 11.94 5.30 -13.66
CA ASN A 78 13.26 4.67 -13.71
C ASN A 78 13.21 3.15 -13.55
N LEU A 79 12.21 2.62 -12.82
CA LEU A 79 12.09 1.20 -12.51
C LEU A 79 10.87 0.61 -13.22
N VAL A 80 11.09 -0.23 -14.22
CA VAL A 80 10.02 -0.86 -15.00
C VAL A 80 9.08 -1.68 -14.10
N THR A 81 9.60 -2.33 -13.06
CA THR A 81 8.83 -3.14 -12.11
C THR A 81 7.75 -2.32 -11.38
N THR A 82 8.01 -1.03 -11.11
CA THR A 82 7.03 -0.15 -10.45
C THR A 82 5.85 0.27 -11.34
N ASN A 83 5.92 0.02 -12.65
CA ASN A 83 4.81 0.26 -13.57
C ASN A 83 3.78 -0.88 -13.56
N PHE A 84 4.09 -2.01 -12.93
CA PHE A 84 3.16 -3.13 -12.79
C PHE A 84 2.37 -3.03 -11.48
N VAL A 85 1.06 -2.89 -11.58
CA VAL A 85 0.16 -2.85 -10.41
C VAL A 85 -0.33 -4.26 -10.10
N HIS A 86 0.23 -4.87 -9.06
CA HIS A 86 -0.19 -6.18 -8.58
C HIS A 86 -1.60 -6.15 -7.97
N GLN A 87 -2.38 -7.22 -8.19
CA GLN A 87 -3.71 -7.39 -7.62
C GLN A 87 -3.71 -8.51 -6.58
N GLN A 88 -4.07 -8.18 -5.33
CA GLN A 88 -4.18 -9.18 -4.24
C GLN A 88 -5.37 -10.14 -4.40
N GLY A 89 -6.32 -9.80 -5.28
CA GLY A 89 -7.55 -10.55 -5.49
C GLY A 89 -8.48 -10.54 -4.26
N ALA A 90 -9.17 -11.64 -4.03
CA ALA A 90 -10.12 -11.79 -2.92
C ALA A 90 -9.46 -12.17 -1.57
N CYS A 91 -8.13 -12.20 -1.50
CA CYS A 91 -7.37 -12.55 -0.30
C CYS A 91 -6.88 -11.29 0.40
N GLY A 92 -6.89 -11.27 1.74
CA GLY A 92 -6.24 -10.25 2.57
C GLY A 92 -4.71 -10.35 2.57
N SER A 93 -4.10 -10.44 1.39
CA SER A 93 -2.67 -10.68 1.17
C SER A 93 -1.87 -9.42 0.84
N CYS A 94 -2.41 -8.22 1.11
CA CYS A 94 -1.75 -6.94 0.85
C CYS A 94 -0.31 -6.86 1.40
N TRP A 95 -0.04 -7.51 2.55
CA TRP A 95 1.30 -7.60 3.14
C TRP A 95 2.30 -8.36 2.26
N ALA A 96 1.85 -9.42 1.58
CA ALA A 96 2.70 -10.22 0.69
C ALA A 96 2.93 -9.49 -0.63
N VAL A 97 1.88 -8.85 -1.17
CA VAL A 97 1.98 -8.02 -2.38
C VAL A 97 2.95 -6.84 -2.16
N ALA A 98 2.87 -6.17 -1.01
CA ALA A 98 3.81 -5.10 -0.68
C ALA A 98 5.25 -5.60 -0.51
N ALA A 99 5.45 -6.78 0.10
CA ALA A 99 6.78 -7.37 0.26
C ALA A 99 7.39 -7.77 -1.10
N ALA A 100 6.61 -8.42 -1.97
CA ALA A 100 7.05 -8.77 -3.32
C ALA A 100 7.42 -7.51 -4.12
N GLY A 101 6.56 -6.48 -4.11
CA GLY A 101 6.85 -5.23 -4.82
C GLY A 101 8.16 -4.57 -4.37
N ALA A 102 8.46 -4.55 -3.06
CA ALA A 102 9.72 -4.00 -2.56
C ALA A 102 10.96 -4.82 -3.00
N ILE A 103 10.83 -6.15 -3.09
CA ILE A 103 11.88 -7.03 -3.58
C ILE A 103 12.08 -6.81 -5.09
N ASP A 104 11.00 -6.74 -5.85
CA ASP A 104 11.03 -6.49 -7.30
C ASP A 104 11.64 -5.13 -7.63
N THR A 105 11.41 -4.10 -6.81
CA THR A 105 12.07 -2.80 -6.99
C THR A 105 13.56 -2.87 -6.71
N GLN A 106 13.98 -3.56 -5.64
CA GLN A 106 15.40 -3.69 -5.31
C GLN A 106 16.15 -4.49 -6.38
N ALA A 107 15.55 -5.59 -6.84
CA ALA A 107 16.14 -6.41 -7.89
C ALA A 107 16.30 -5.63 -9.21
N ALA A 108 15.33 -4.77 -9.56
CA ALA A 108 15.42 -3.93 -10.74
C ALA A 108 16.47 -2.81 -10.64
N GLU A 109 16.76 -2.32 -9.44
CA GLU A 109 17.87 -1.37 -9.21
C GLU A 109 19.23 -2.02 -9.45
N ASP A 110 19.40 -3.29 -9.04
CA ASP A 110 20.68 -4.02 -9.18
C ASP A 110 21.02 -4.39 -10.65
N GLU A 111 20.06 -4.28 -11.57
CA GLU A 111 20.22 -4.54 -13.01
C GLU A 111 20.59 -3.29 -13.84
N LEU A 112 20.61 -2.09 -13.21
CA LEU A 112 20.98 -0.81 -13.82
C LEU A 112 22.44 -0.43 -13.52
#